data_AF-A0A8T4FJU3-F1
#
_entry.id   AF-A0A8T4FJU3-F1
#
_cell.length_a   1.000
_cell.length_b   1.000
_cell.length_c   1.000
_cell.angle_alpha   90.00
_cell.angle_beta   90.00
_cell.angle_gamma   90.00
#
_symmetry.space_group_name_H-M   'P 1'
#
loop_
_entity.id
_entity.type
_entity.pdbx_description
1 polymer ?
#
loop_
_entity_poly.entity_id
_entity_poly.type
_entity_poly.pdbx_seq_one_letter_code
_entity_poly.pdbx_strand_id
1 'polypeptide(L)'
;DISDIVQGLQMRFLVLFISCKRYIEGNIGEGEIKDLVKAGRKLPEDDMEKALDIAATIGAKVINGEKCCSKYLKDDSDDEPSMFDEWLGEIDDLGEALASLKKFDEEFGIDV
;
A
#
# COMPACT_ATOMS: atom_id res chain seq x y z
N ASP A 1 -4.20 -0.81 25.35
CA ASP A 1 -5.66 -0.80 25.48
C ASP A 1 -6.28 -1.38 24.20
N ILE A 2 -7.52 -1.86 24.20
CA ILE A 2 -8.21 -2.21 22.93
C ILE A 2 -8.26 -0.98 22.02
N SER A 3 -8.41 0.21 22.59
CA SER A 3 -8.40 1.47 21.84
C SER A 3 -7.10 1.64 21.02
N ASP A 4 -5.93 1.42 21.63
CA ASP A 4 -4.63 1.59 20.95
C ASP A 4 -4.45 0.56 19.83
N ILE A 5 -4.90 -0.67 20.07
CA ILE A 5 -4.86 -1.76 19.08
C ILE A 5 -5.75 -1.41 17.88
N VAL A 6 -6.97 -0.94 18.14
CA VAL A 6 -7.93 -0.55 17.10
C VAL A 6 -7.41 0.65 16.32
N GLN A 7 -6.80 1.63 16.99
CA GLN A 7 -6.24 2.81 16.35
C GLN A 7 -5.10 2.45 15.40
N GLY A 8 -4.13 1.63 15.84
CA GLY A 8 -3.03 1.18 14.97
C GLY A 8 -3.54 0.41 13.74
N LEU A 9 -4.54 -0.46 13.94
CA LEU A 9 -5.15 -1.22 12.87
C LEU A 9 -5.90 -0.33 11.85
N GLN A 10 -6.64 0.68 12.33
CA GLN A 10 -7.35 1.62 11.46
C GLN A 10 -6.39 2.42 10.58
N MET A 11 -5.26 2.84 11.13
CA MET A 11 -4.26 3.59 10.38
C MET A 11 -3.69 2.77 9.23
N ARG A 12 -3.43 1.47 9.43
CA ARG A 12 -2.97 0.56 8.37
C ARG A 12 -3.98 0.37 7.25
N PHE A 13 -5.26 0.16 7.58
CA PHE A 13 -6.30 -0.01 6.56
C PHE A 13 -6.61 1.26 5.75
N LEU A 14 -6.30 2.43 6.30
CA LEU A 14 -6.58 3.71 5.66
C LEU A 14 -5.92 3.82 4.28
N VAL A 15 -4.64 3.42 4.15
CA VAL A 15 -3.93 3.46 2.87
C VAL A 15 -4.55 2.51 1.85
N LEU A 16 -5.00 1.34 2.28
CA LEU A 16 -5.62 0.34 1.40
C LEU A 16 -6.95 0.85 0.85
N PHE A 17 -7.80 1.43 1.69
CA PHE A 17 -9.08 1.98 1.24
C PHE A 17 -8.90 3.14 0.25
N ILE A 18 -7.97 4.06 0.51
CA ILE A 18 -7.72 5.19 -0.39
C ILE A 18 -7.09 4.71 -1.70
N SER A 19 -6.20 3.72 -1.66
CA SER A 19 -5.61 3.08 -2.85
C SER A 19 -6.70 2.47 -3.75
N CYS A 20 -7.60 1.69 -3.15
CA CYS A 20 -8.74 1.10 -3.87
C CYS A 20 -9.66 2.19 -4.46
N LYS A 21 -9.99 3.22 -3.68
CA LYS A 21 -10.81 4.34 -4.15
C LYS A 21 -10.17 5.01 -5.38
N ARG A 22 -8.89 5.36 -5.30
CA ARG A 22 -8.13 5.96 -6.41
C ARG A 22 -8.17 5.09 -7.66
N TYR A 23 -7.95 3.79 -7.50
CA TYR A 23 -8.01 2.84 -8.60
C TYR A 23 -9.39 2.81 -9.25
N ILE A 24 -10.47 2.69 -8.46
CA ILE A 24 -11.86 2.67 -8.93
C ILE A 24 -12.23 3.97 -9.66
N GLU A 25 -11.75 5.12 -9.16
CA GLU A 25 -11.98 6.44 -9.78
C GLU A 25 -11.09 6.69 -11.02
N GLY A 26 -10.17 5.79 -11.36
CA GLY A 26 -9.18 5.98 -12.42
C GLY A 26 -8.10 7.02 -12.10
N ASN A 27 -8.02 7.49 -10.85
CA ASN A 27 -7.05 8.45 -10.36
C ASN A 27 -5.79 7.75 -9.83
N ILE A 28 -5.07 7.06 -10.72
CA ILE A 28 -3.88 6.27 -10.35
C ILE A 28 -2.71 7.15 -9.88
N GLY A 29 -2.68 8.41 -10.34
CA GLY A 29 -1.57 9.33 -10.13
C GLY A 29 -0.37 9.06 -11.04
N GLU A 30 0.57 9.99 -11.04
CA GLU A 30 1.76 9.99 -11.90
C GLU A 30 3.04 9.65 -11.11
N GLY A 31 4.13 9.44 -11.84
CA GLY A 31 5.45 9.19 -11.26
C GLY A 31 5.78 7.71 -11.09
N GLU A 32 7.08 7.44 -10.93
CA GLU A 32 7.64 6.12 -10.69
C GLU A 32 7.54 5.78 -9.19
N ILE A 33 7.19 4.54 -8.86
CA ILE A 33 7.12 4.05 -7.47
C ILE A 33 8.38 4.38 -6.68
N LYS A 34 9.56 4.26 -7.31
CA LYS A 34 10.84 4.58 -6.66
C LYS A 34 10.92 6.03 -6.17
N ASP A 35 10.41 6.95 -6.98
CA ASP A 35 10.49 8.38 -6.68
C ASP A 35 9.40 8.78 -5.68
N LEU A 36 8.23 8.14 -5.76
CA LEU A 36 7.17 8.27 -4.75
C LEU A 36 7.63 7.79 -3.37
N VAL A 37 8.25 6.61 -3.27
CA VAL A 37 8.80 6.10 -2.00
C VAL A 37 9.82 7.08 -1.40
N LYS A 38 10.74 7.59 -2.22
CA LYS A 38 11.71 8.61 -1.78
C LYS A 38 11.05 9.91 -1.36
N ALA A 39 9.99 10.33 -2.05
CA ALA A 39 9.26 11.55 -1.73
C ALA A 39 8.53 11.40 -0.39
N GLY A 40 7.83 10.28 -0.16
CA GLY A 40 7.12 10.00 1.08
C GLY A 40 8.06 9.94 2.29
N ARG A 41 9.18 9.22 2.18
CA ARG A 41 10.21 9.16 3.26
C ARG A 41 10.90 10.49 3.56
N LYS A 42 10.81 11.49 2.67
CA LYS A 42 11.36 12.83 2.90
C LYS A 42 10.37 13.78 3.57
N LEU A 43 9.11 13.39 3.71
CA LEU A 43 8.13 14.22 4.37
C LEU A 43 8.41 14.26 5.88
N PRO A 44 8.17 15.40 6.52
CA PRO A 44 8.20 15.47 7.97
C PRO A 44 7.05 14.66 8.57
N GLU A 45 7.23 14.17 9.80
CA GLU A 45 6.24 13.30 10.48
C GLU A 45 4.86 13.96 10.66
N ASP A 46 4.79 15.30 10.70
CA ASP A 46 3.54 16.05 10.84
C ASP A 46 2.76 16.20 9.52
N ASP A 47 3.35 15.86 8.38
CA ASP A 47 2.71 15.88 7.05
C ASP A 47 2.15 14.50 6.67
N MET A 48 1.46 13.85 7.63
CA MET A 48 0.89 12.51 7.46
C MET A 48 -0.14 12.43 6.33
N GLU A 49 -0.90 13.49 6.07
CA GLU A 49 -1.91 13.50 5.01
C GLU A 49 -1.25 13.37 3.63
N LYS A 50 -0.12 14.06 3.41
CA LYS A 50 0.63 13.96 2.17
C LYS A 50 1.41 12.65 2.07
N ALA A 51 1.91 12.13 3.19
CA ALA A 51 2.51 10.80 3.22
C ALA A 51 1.48 9.74 2.82
N LEU A 52 0.26 9.85 3.33
CA LEU A 52 -0.88 8.98 2.97
C LEU A 52 -1.28 9.12 1.51
N ASP A 53 -1.31 10.34 0.96
CA ASP A 53 -1.59 10.61 -0.45
C ASP A 53 -0.58 9.92 -1.38
N ILE A 54 0.71 10.02 -1.05
CA ILE A 54 1.80 9.35 -1.77
C ILE A 54 1.69 7.83 -1.64
N ALA A 55 1.51 7.31 -0.42
CA ALA A 55 1.39 5.87 -0.19
C ALA A 55 0.17 5.31 -0.94
N ALA A 56 -0.98 5.97 -0.88
CA ALA A 56 -2.17 5.53 -1.60
C ALA A 56 -2.03 5.63 -3.13
N THR A 57 -1.23 6.57 -3.64
CA THR A 57 -0.85 6.62 -5.05
C THR A 57 -0.02 5.40 -5.44
N ILE A 58 0.94 5.00 -4.61
CA ILE A 58 1.71 3.76 -4.79
C ILE A 58 0.76 2.54 -4.77
N GLY A 59 -0.16 2.46 -3.80
CA GLY A 59 -1.12 1.36 -3.72
C GLY A 59 -2.04 1.28 -4.94
N ALA A 60 -2.55 2.41 -5.45
CA ALA A 60 -3.35 2.44 -6.67
C ALA A 60 -2.57 1.93 -7.89
N LYS A 61 -1.28 2.27 -7.99
CA LYS A 61 -0.37 1.75 -9.02
C LYS A 61 -0.14 0.25 -8.91
N VAL A 62 0.00 -0.27 -7.70
CA VAL A 62 0.12 -1.72 -7.44
C VAL A 62 -1.14 -2.45 -7.85
N ILE A 63 -2.33 -1.93 -7.51
CA ILE A 63 -3.61 -2.49 -7.96
C ILE A 63 -3.69 -2.48 -9.49
N ASN A 64 -3.17 -1.43 -10.13
CA ASN A 64 -3.06 -1.31 -11.59
C ASN A 64 -1.97 -2.20 -12.23
N GLY A 65 -1.28 -3.02 -11.44
CA GLY A 65 -0.34 -4.04 -11.92
C GLY A 65 1.13 -3.65 -11.89
N GLU A 66 1.48 -2.47 -11.37
CA GLU A 66 2.88 -2.12 -11.10
C GLU A 66 3.44 -2.96 -9.93
N LYS A 67 4.75 -3.20 -9.92
CA LYS A 67 5.42 -3.96 -8.84
C LYS A 67 5.98 -3.02 -7.77
N CYS A 68 5.44 -3.09 -6.56
CA CYS A 68 6.01 -2.55 -5.31
C CYS A 68 6.21 -3.74 -4.32
N CYS A 69 6.70 -3.63 -3.09
CA CYS A 69 7.48 -2.67 -2.29
C CYS A 69 8.61 -3.40 -1.52
N SER A 70 8.64 -4.74 -1.58
CA SER A 70 9.65 -5.63 -0.98
C SER A 70 11.13 -5.26 -1.19
N LYS A 71 11.46 -4.53 -2.26
CA LYS A 71 12.83 -4.02 -2.50
C LYS A 71 13.16 -2.73 -1.74
N TYR A 72 12.16 -2.03 -1.23
CA TYR A 72 12.27 -0.79 -0.45
C TYR A 72 12.08 -1.01 1.05
N LEU A 73 11.42 -2.10 1.42
CA LEU A 73 11.20 -2.53 2.81
C LEU A 73 12.44 -3.19 3.44
N LYS A 74 13.51 -3.43 2.67
CA LYS A 74 14.73 -4.14 3.08
C LYS A 74 15.89 -3.23 3.47
N ASP A 75 15.65 -1.95 3.74
CA ASP A 75 16.71 -1.13 4.35
C ASP A 75 16.85 -1.57 5.82
N ASP A 76 17.92 -2.30 6.10
CA ASP A 76 18.36 -2.77 7.43
C ASP A 76 18.79 -1.57 8.31
N SER A 77 17.92 -0.59 8.54
CA SER A 77 18.12 0.39 9.61
C SER A 77 17.64 -0.23 10.92
N ASP A 78 18.47 -0.16 11.97
CA ASP A 78 18.11 -0.50 13.35
C ASP A 78 16.97 0.40 13.94
N ASP A 79 16.43 1.31 13.11
CA ASP A 79 15.38 2.25 13.46
C ASP A 79 13.99 1.61 13.34
N GLU A 80 13.08 2.04 14.21
CA GLU A 80 11.67 1.62 14.18
C GLU A 80 11.01 2.10 12.86
N PRO A 81 10.25 1.25 12.15
CA PRO A 81 9.61 1.63 10.89
C PRO A 81 8.71 2.86 11.08
N SER A 82 8.77 3.80 10.12
CA SER A 82 7.82 4.91 10.11
C SER A 82 6.41 4.43 9.72
N MET A 83 5.37 5.21 10.02
CA MET A 83 4.01 4.93 9.55
C MET A 83 3.93 4.81 8.02
N PHE A 84 4.75 5.57 7.29
CA PHE A 84 4.84 5.46 5.84
C PHE A 84 5.41 4.10 5.42
N ASP A 85 6.43 3.59 6.12
CA ASP A 85 6.98 2.26 5.86
C ASP A 85 5.99 1.14 6.22
N GLU A 86 5.22 1.30 7.30
CA GLU A 86 4.11 0.39 7.61
C GLU A 86 3.10 0.33 6.46
N TRP A 87 2.68 1.48 5.92
CA TRP A 87 1.79 1.52 4.76
C TRP A 87 2.39 0.87 3.51
N LEU A 88 3.69 1.03 3.27
CA LEU A 88 4.37 0.34 2.16
C LEU A 88 4.33 -1.19 2.36
N GLY A 89 4.41 -1.67 3.60
CA GLY A 89 4.24 -3.09 3.94
C GLY A 89 2.84 -3.58 3.58
N GLU A 90 1.79 -2.88 4.02
CA GLU A 90 0.40 -3.24 3.70
C GLU A 90 0.14 -3.23 2.18
N ILE A 91 0.76 -2.31 1.44
CA ILE A 91 0.67 -2.26 -0.02
C ILE A 91 1.43 -3.43 -0.69
N ASP A 92 2.55 -3.86 -0.13
CA ASP A 92 3.29 -5.06 -0.60
C ASP A 92 2.40 -6.30 -0.45
N ASP A 93 1.81 -6.49 0.74
CA ASP A 93 0.89 -7.58 1.05
C ASP A 93 -0.32 -7.58 0.11
N LEU A 94 -0.89 -6.40 -0.17
CA LEU A 94 -1.94 -6.23 -1.19
C LEU A 94 -1.46 -6.69 -2.57
N GLY A 95 -0.27 -6.28 -2.99
CA GLY A 95 0.32 -6.67 -4.27
C GLY A 95 0.55 -8.19 -4.39
N GLU A 96 1.01 -8.82 -3.32
CA GLU A 96 1.17 -10.28 -3.24
C GLU A 96 -0.18 -11.00 -3.31
N ALA A 97 -1.18 -10.52 -2.58
CA ALA A 97 -2.53 -11.04 -2.62
C ALA A 97 -3.11 -10.95 -4.05
N LEU A 98 -3.00 -9.81 -4.72
CA LEU A 98 -3.45 -9.64 -6.11
C LEU A 98 -2.68 -10.54 -7.08
N ALA A 99 -1.38 -10.73 -6.88
CA ALA A 99 -0.58 -11.65 -7.69
C ALA A 99 -1.01 -13.11 -7.50
N SER A 100 -1.43 -13.50 -6.29
CA SER A 100 -1.95 -14.84 -6.00
C SER A 100 -3.23 -15.15 -6.78
N LEU A 101 -4.08 -14.14 -7.01
CA LEU A 101 -5.33 -14.28 -7.78
C LEU A 101 -5.11 -14.59 -9.25
N LYS A 102 -3.94 -14.27 -9.83
CA LYS A 102 -3.60 -14.62 -11.23
C LYS A 102 -3.50 -16.14 -11.46
N LYS A 103 -3.41 -16.92 -10.38
CA LYS A 103 -3.41 -18.39 -10.41
C LYS A 103 -4.78 -18.99 -10.04
N PHE A 104 -5.78 -18.14 -9.80
CA PHE A 104 -7.14 -18.57 -9.58
C PHE A 104 -7.76 -18.88 -10.93
N ASP A 105 -7.84 -20.16 -11.29
CA ASP A 105 -8.72 -20.60 -12.36
C ASP A 105 -10.15 -20.37 -11.87
N GLU A 106 -10.87 -19.41 -12.47
CA GLU A 106 -12.30 -19.25 -12.27
C GLU A 106 -13.03 -20.51 -12.77
N GLU A 107 -13.12 -21.53 -11.94
CA GLU A 107 -14.10 -22.60 -12.13
C GLU A 107 -15.46 -22.05 -11.70
N PHE A 108 -16.17 -21.42 -12.64
CA PHE A 108 -17.61 -21.24 -12.49
C PHE A 108 -18.23 -22.61 -12.19
N GLY A 109 -19.01 -22.65 -11.10
CA GLY A 109 -19.53 -23.85 -10.47
C GLY A 109 -19.77 -24.98 -11.46
N ILE A 110 -19.09 -26.10 -11.23
CA ILE A 110 -19.42 -27.37 -11.85
C ILE A 110 -20.91 -27.61 -11.55
N ASP A 111 -21.75 -27.52 -12.59
CA ASP A 111 -23.13 -27.97 -12.50
C ASP A 111 -23.10 -29.48 -12.19
N VAL A 112 -23.29 -29.82 -10.90
CA VAL A 112 -23.40 -31.20 -10.41
C VAL A 112 -24.87 -31.62 -10.37
#